data_AF-A0A1W7D064-F1
#
_entry.id   AF-A0A1W7D064-F1
#
_cell.length_a   1.000
_cell.length_b   1.000
_cell.length_c   1.000
_cell.angle_alpha   90.00
_cell.angle_beta   90.00
_cell.angle_gamma   90.00
#
_symmetry.space_group_name_H-M   'P 1'
#
loop_
_entity.id
_entity.type
_entity.pdbx_description
1 polymer ?
#
loop_
_entity_poly.entity_id
_entity_poly.type
_entity_poly.pdbx_seq_one_letter_code
_entity_poly.pdbx_strand_id
1 'polypeptide(L)'
;MTTTASPSPHSSHLSPAFPGRAPWGTASKLRAWQQAAMESYLQAQPRDFLAVATPGAGKTTFALTLASWLLHHHVVQQVTVVAPTEHLKTQWADAAARIGIRLDPEYSAGPVGRDYHGVAVTYAGIGVRPMLHRNRCEQRKTLVILDEIHHAGDSRSWGEACLEAFEPATRRLALTGTPFRSDTNPIPFVTYAEGTDGVRRSVADYTYGYGNALADGVVRPVIFLSYSGSMRWRTKAGDEVAARLGEPMTKDATSQAWRTALDPKGEWMPAVLGAADRRLDEVRRSVPDAGGLVIATDQDSARAYAKLLRGISGTAPTVVLSDDGGASNRIEEFRQSQDRWLVAVRMVSEGVDVPRLAVGVYATTISTPLFFAQAVGRFVRSRRRGETASVFLPTIPSLLGFAHELELERDHVLDKPKRGNEEEDPYGPEADLLKEAEREQDEPDGEQDQLPFEALESEAVFDRVMYDGAEFGMQAHPGSEEEQDYLGIPGLLEPDQVRMLLHKRQQRQIAHSRRKPDDEADLLELPAERRPVLSHKEMMELRRELNSLVGAYAHQSGKPHGVIHTELRRACGGPPTAEATAGQLRQRVAKVKEWATRMR
;
A
#
# COMPACT_ATOMS: atom_id res chain seq x y z
N MET A 1 -26.01 -92.88 10.18
CA MET A 1 -25.40 -92.13 9.07
C MET A 1 -25.48 -90.65 9.44
N THR A 2 -24.52 -90.13 10.21
CA THR A 2 -23.32 -89.41 9.74
C THR A 2 -23.63 -88.30 8.74
N THR A 3 -23.53 -87.03 9.18
CA THR A 3 -22.55 -86.09 8.59
C THR A 3 -22.28 -84.93 9.52
N THR A 4 -21.05 -84.92 10.02
CA THR A 4 -20.31 -83.81 10.64
C THR A 4 -19.63 -82.95 9.57
N ALA A 5 -19.61 -81.65 9.85
CA ALA A 5 -18.66 -80.57 9.51
C ALA A 5 -17.57 -80.76 8.42
N SER A 6 -17.38 -79.69 7.63
CA SER A 6 -16.11 -78.94 7.60
C SER A 6 -16.28 -77.53 6.98
N PRO A 7 -15.59 -76.50 7.52
CA PRO A 7 -15.62 -75.10 7.07
C PRO A 7 -14.50 -74.79 6.06
N SER A 8 -14.53 -73.62 5.42
CA SER A 8 -13.48 -73.14 4.50
C SER A 8 -13.32 -71.61 4.59
N PRO A 9 -12.12 -71.07 4.28
CA PRO A 9 -11.48 -70.02 5.06
C PRO A 9 -11.30 -68.66 4.35
N HIS A 10 -11.07 -67.64 5.18
CA HIS A 10 -10.40 -66.35 5.00
C HIS A 10 -9.89 -65.91 3.60
N SER A 11 -10.29 -64.70 3.20
CA SER A 11 -9.35 -63.57 3.00
C SER A 11 -10.12 -62.25 2.80
N SER A 12 -10.05 -61.37 3.80
CA SER A 12 -10.60 -60.01 3.75
C SER A 12 -9.51 -59.04 3.27
N HIS A 13 -9.52 -58.70 1.99
CA HIS A 13 -8.87 -57.49 1.51
C HIS A 13 -9.83 -56.31 1.74
N LEU A 14 -9.67 -55.60 2.85
CA LEU A 14 -10.33 -54.32 3.10
C LEU A 14 -9.40 -53.21 2.62
N SER A 15 -9.75 -52.57 1.50
CA SER A 15 -9.28 -51.21 1.20
C SER A 15 -10.00 -50.22 2.13
N PRO A 16 -9.32 -49.20 2.68
CA PRO A 16 -9.96 -48.26 3.59
C PRO A 16 -10.82 -47.27 2.79
N ALA A 17 -12.07 -47.63 2.57
CA ALA A 17 -13.10 -46.66 2.27
C ALA A 17 -13.36 -45.86 3.55
N PHE A 18 -13.03 -44.57 3.53
CA PHE A 18 -13.69 -43.57 4.36
C PHE A 18 -15.14 -43.41 3.85
N PRO A 19 -16.16 -43.56 4.71
CA PRO A 19 -17.35 -42.75 4.53
C PRO A 19 -17.83 -42.19 5.87
N GLY A 20 -17.59 -40.90 6.04
CA GLY A 20 -18.20 -40.06 7.07
C GLY A 20 -18.61 -38.71 6.47
N ARG A 21 -19.27 -38.72 5.31
CA ARG A 21 -19.94 -37.53 4.79
C ARG A 21 -21.14 -37.26 5.70
N ALA A 22 -21.00 -36.26 6.55
CA ALA A 22 -22.12 -35.64 7.26
C ALA A 22 -23.19 -35.16 6.25
N PRO A 23 -24.44 -34.90 6.69
CA PRO A 23 -25.49 -34.39 5.84
C PRO A 23 -25.20 -32.91 5.53
N TRP A 24 -24.51 -32.65 4.42
CA TRP A 24 -24.11 -31.32 3.96
C TRP A 24 -25.08 -30.83 2.90
N GLY A 25 -25.97 -29.92 3.30
CA GLY A 25 -26.79 -29.15 2.38
C GLY A 25 -26.69 -27.67 2.73
N THR A 26 -25.49 -27.06 2.57
CA THR A 26 -25.23 -25.61 2.33
C THR A 26 -23.77 -25.14 2.58
N ALA A 27 -22.86 -25.97 3.10
CA ALA A 27 -21.47 -25.53 3.30
C ALA A 27 -20.67 -25.57 1.98
N SER A 28 -20.15 -24.42 1.54
CA SER A 28 -19.25 -24.31 0.39
C SER A 28 -18.00 -25.16 0.63
N LYS A 29 -17.48 -25.80 -0.42
CA LYS A 29 -16.21 -26.53 -0.35
C LYS A 29 -15.11 -25.55 0.10
N LEU A 30 -14.30 -25.95 1.09
CA LEU A 30 -13.11 -25.21 1.51
C LEU A 30 -12.16 -24.99 0.33
N ARG A 31 -11.50 -23.84 0.28
CA ARG A 31 -10.38 -23.56 -0.66
C ARG A 31 -9.18 -24.46 -0.34
N ALA A 32 -8.31 -24.67 -1.32
CA ALA A 32 -7.13 -25.54 -1.17
C ALA A 32 -6.26 -25.15 0.04
N TRP A 33 -5.96 -23.86 0.20
CA TRP A 33 -5.17 -23.39 1.35
C TRP A 33 -5.87 -23.64 2.69
N GLN A 34 -7.20 -23.51 2.76
CA GLN A 34 -7.97 -23.73 3.97
C GLN A 34 -7.96 -25.21 4.37
N GLN A 35 -7.99 -26.11 3.37
CA GLN A 35 -7.86 -27.56 3.59
C GLN A 35 -6.46 -27.92 4.07
N ALA A 36 -5.41 -27.40 3.40
CA ALA A 36 -4.03 -27.65 3.78
C ALA A 36 -3.69 -27.08 5.18
N ALA A 37 -4.18 -25.90 5.52
CA ALA A 37 -4.05 -25.32 6.86
C ALA A 37 -4.78 -26.17 7.91
N MET A 38 -5.96 -26.70 7.58
CA MET A 38 -6.71 -27.60 8.46
C MET A 38 -5.95 -28.92 8.65
N GLU A 39 -5.39 -29.52 7.61
CA GLU A 39 -4.57 -30.74 7.72
C GLU A 39 -3.34 -30.51 8.59
N SER A 40 -2.61 -29.40 8.39
CA SER A 40 -1.46 -29.01 9.23
C SER A 40 -1.87 -28.90 10.71
N TYR A 41 -2.97 -28.19 10.99
CA TYR A 41 -3.49 -28.09 12.35
C TYR A 41 -3.88 -29.46 12.93
N LEU A 42 -4.58 -30.31 12.18
CA LEU A 42 -5.06 -31.60 12.68
C LEU A 42 -3.93 -32.59 12.96
N GLN A 43 -2.81 -32.47 12.26
CA GLN A 43 -1.62 -33.28 12.49
C GLN A 43 -0.89 -32.88 13.79
N ALA A 44 -0.69 -31.59 14.03
CA ALA A 44 0.08 -31.10 15.18
C ALA A 44 -0.78 -30.80 16.43
N GLN A 45 -2.04 -30.42 16.22
CA GLN A 45 -3.01 -29.91 17.22
C GLN A 45 -2.39 -28.96 18.26
N PRO A 46 -1.64 -27.94 17.85
CA PRO A 46 -0.90 -27.10 18.78
C PRO A 46 -1.86 -26.27 19.64
N ARG A 47 -1.35 -25.79 20.78
CA ARG A 47 -2.08 -24.84 21.63
C ARG A 47 -2.27 -23.51 20.90
N ASP A 48 -1.21 -23.04 20.25
CA ASP A 48 -1.12 -21.81 19.48
C ASP A 48 -1.00 -22.16 18.01
N PHE A 49 -1.82 -21.55 17.16
CA PHE A 49 -1.72 -21.71 15.71
C PHE A 49 -1.85 -20.34 15.03
N LEU A 50 -0.81 -19.89 14.35
CA LEU A 50 -0.79 -18.67 13.57
C LEU A 50 -0.99 -18.99 12.08
N ALA A 51 -2.14 -18.55 11.54
CA ALA A 51 -2.40 -18.59 10.12
C ALA A 51 -2.27 -17.18 9.52
N VAL A 52 -1.26 -16.99 8.68
CA VAL A 52 -1.10 -15.79 7.85
C VAL A 52 -1.77 -16.06 6.52
N ALA A 53 -2.80 -15.29 6.17
CA ALA A 53 -3.46 -15.44 4.88
C ALA A 53 -3.84 -14.08 4.30
N THR A 54 -3.49 -13.85 3.04
CA THR A 54 -3.73 -12.59 2.32
C THR A 54 -5.17 -12.06 2.53
N PRO A 55 -5.37 -10.73 2.65
CA PRO A 55 -6.70 -10.14 2.76
C PRO A 55 -7.67 -10.67 1.70
N GLY A 56 -8.88 -11.08 2.12
CA GLY A 56 -9.88 -11.69 1.23
C GLY A 56 -9.71 -13.20 0.96
N ALA A 57 -8.67 -13.85 1.52
CA ALA A 57 -8.45 -15.28 1.35
C ALA A 57 -9.52 -16.18 1.99
N GLY A 58 -10.36 -15.63 2.88
CA GLY A 58 -11.40 -16.36 3.59
C GLY A 58 -10.97 -16.90 4.96
N LYS A 59 -10.21 -16.11 5.73
CA LYS A 59 -9.74 -16.45 7.09
C LYS A 59 -10.88 -16.85 8.03
N THR A 60 -11.98 -16.12 7.98
CA THR A 60 -13.18 -16.38 8.79
C THR A 60 -13.75 -17.78 8.54
N THR A 61 -13.83 -18.23 7.27
CA THR A 61 -14.32 -19.58 6.94
C THR A 61 -13.40 -20.66 7.50
N PHE A 62 -12.08 -20.50 7.37
CA PHE A 62 -11.10 -21.42 7.94
C PHE A 62 -11.25 -21.51 9.47
N ALA A 63 -11.25 -20.36 10.15
CA ALA A 63 -11.33 -20.27 11.59
C ALA A 63 -12.61 -20.87 12.17
N LEU A 64 -13.76 -20.58 11.54
CA LEU A 64 -15.05 -21.11 11.95
C LEU A 64 -15.18 -22.62 11.68
N THR A 65 -14.54 -23.12 10.61
CA THR A 65 -14.48 -24.56 10.35
C THR A 65 -13.64 -25.27 11.41
N LEU A 66 -12.50 -24.70 11.78
CA LEU A 66 -11.69 -25.22 12.87
C LEU A 66 -12.43 -25.17 14.22
N ALA A 67 -13.13 -24.06 14.51
CA ALA A 67 -13.95 -23.94 15.71
C ALA A 67 -15.06 -25.00 15.78
N SER A 68 -15.76 -25.24 14.66
CA SER A 68 -16.78 -26.28 14.56
C SER A 68 -16.20 -27.67 14.84
N TRP A 69 -15.01 -27.96 14.29
CA TRP A 69 -14.34 -29.24 14.52
C TRP A 69 -13.95 -29.40 16.00
N LEU A 70 -13.33 -28.39 16.61
CA LEU A 70 -12.90 -28.42 18.01
C LEU A 70 -14.08 -28.56 18.99
N LEU A 71 -15.21 -27.93 18.69
CA LEU A 71 -16.46 -28.06 19.47
C LEU A 71 -17.06 -29.47 19.32
N HIS A 72 -17.14 -29.98 18.09
CA HIS A 72 -17.70 -31.31 17.79
C HIS A 72 -16.90 -32.43 18.48
N HIS A 73 -15.58 -32.32 18.50
CA HIS A 73 -14.70 -33.28 19.15
C HIS A 73 -14.48 -33.01 20.65
N HIS A 74 -15.20 -32.06 21.24
CA HIS A 74 -15.12 -31.69 22.67
C HIS A 74 -13.71 -31.31 23.15
N VAL A 75 -12.84 -30.86 22.24
CA VAL A 75 -11.53 -30.29 22.57
C VAL A 75 -11.74 -28.96 23.30
N VAL A 76 -12.74 -28.18 22.86
CA VAL A 76 -13.21 -26.96 23.51
C VAL A 76 -14.72 -27.03 23.74
N GLN A 77 -15.21 -26.22 24.67
CA GLN A 77 -16.62 -26.13 25.06
C GLN A 77 -17.23 -24.76 24.75
N GLN A 78 -16.40 -23.75 24.48
CA GLN A 78 -16.84 -22.41 24.09
C GLN A 78 -15.82 -21.71 23.20
N VAL A 79 -16.27 -20.66 22.51
CA VAL A 79 -15.45 -19.85 21.59
C VAL A 79 -15.46 -18.39 22.03
N THR A 80 -14.29 -17.74 21.99
CA THR A 80 -14.17 -16.28 22.11
C THR A 80 -13.52 -15.76 20.84
N VAL A 81 -14.20 -14.90 20.09
CA VAL A 81 -13.62 -14.19 18.95
C VAL A 81 -13.22 -12.79 19.39
N VAL A 82 -11.97 -12.42 19.14
CA VAL A 82 -11.44 -11.08 19.38
C VAL A 82 -11.20 -10.44 18.03
N ALA A 83 -11.89 -9.32 17.76
CA ALA A 83 -11.79 -8.56 16.53
C ALA A 83 -11.31 -7.12 16.80
N PRO A 84 -10.78 -6.39 15.81
CA PRO A 84 -10.30 -5.03 16.06
C PRO A 84 -11.42 -4.00 16.24
N THR A 85 -12.54 -4.15 15.55
CA THR A 85 -13.62 -3.15 15.55
C THR A 85 -14.98 -3.73 15.94
N GLU A 86 -15.88 -2.86 16.41
CA GLU A 86 -17.26 -3.23 16.75
C GLU A 86 -18.00 -3.86 15.56
N HIS A 87 -17.83 -3.29 14.37
CA HIS A 87 -18.46 -3.80 13.15
C HIS A 87 -18.00 -5.22 12.80
N LEU A 88 -16.70 -5.53 12.97
CA LEU A 88 -16.17 -6.86 12.69
C LEU A 88 -16.69 -7.91 13.67
N LYS A 89 -16.90 -7.58 14.95
CA LYS A 89 -17.53 -8.52 15.90
C LYS A 89 -18.88 -9.02 15.40
N THR A 90 -19.72 -8.10 14.92
CA THR A 90 -21.04 -8.43 14.39
C THR A 90 -20.92 -9.30 13.13
N GLN A 91 -20.02 -8.96 12.20
CA GLN A 91 -19.77 -9.80 11.02
C GLN A 91 -19.30 -11.22 11.39
N TRP A 92 -18.45 -11.35 12.40
CA TRP A 92 -17.99 -12.64 12.92
C TRP A 92 -19.15 -13.44 13.53
N ALA A 93 -20.01 -12.80 14.33
CA ALA A 93 -21.18 -13.44 14.93
C ALA A 93 -22.17 -13.92 13.85
N ASP A 94 -22.45 -13.09 12.84
CA ASP A 94 -23.32 -13.45 11.70
C ASP A 94 -22.72 -14.60 10.88
N ALA A 95 -21.42 -14.57 10.61
CA ALA A 95 -20.73 -15.64 9.89
C ALA A 95 -20.74 -16.96 10.67
N ALA A 96 -20.53 -16.91 11.99
CA ALA A 96 -20.58 -18.07 12.87
C ALA A 96 -22.00 -18.65 12.95
N ALA A 97 -23.02 -17.80 13.04
CA ALA A 97 -24.42 -18.22 13.10
C ALA A 97 -24.85 -19.01 11.87
N ARG A 98 -24.36 -18.65 10.67
CA ARG A 98 -24.62 -19.39 9.42
C ARG A 98 -24.13 -20.84 9.43
N ILE A 99 -23.15 -21.18 10.27
CA ILE A 99 -22.66 -22.55 10.44
C ILE A 99 -23.08 -23.19 11.77
N GLY A 100 -24.05 -22.57 12.47
CA GLY A 100 -24.60 -23.08 13.73
C GLY A 100 -23.86 -22.66 15.00
N ILE A 101 -22.80 -21.85 14.89
CA ILE A 101 -22.07 -21.32 16.06
C ILE A 101 -22.65 -19.96 16.44
N ARG A 102 -23.55 -19.94 17.42
CA ARG A 102 -24.08 -18.70 18.00
C ARG A 102 -23.06 -18.00 18.90
N LEU A 103 -22.63 -16.79 18.54
CA LEU A 103 -21.77 -15.91 19.34
C LEU A 103 -22.55 -14.65 19.74
N ASP A 104 -22.34 -14.16 20.95
CA ASP A 104 -22.93 -12.89 21.41
C ASP A 104 -21.99 -11.71 21.09
N PRO A 105 -22.35 -10.79 20.16
CA PRO A 105 -21.54 -9.63 19.80
C PRO A 105 -21.72 -8.43 20.74
N GLU A 106 -22.78 -8.41 21.55
CA GLU A 106 -23.10 -7.33 22.51
C GLU A 106 -22.61 -7.63 23.94
N TYR A 107 -21.89 -8.73 24.10
CA TYR A 107 -21.37 -9.16 25.39
C TYR A 107 -20.46 -8.08 26.02
N SER A 108 -20.80 -7.69 27.26
CA SER A 108 -20.06 -6.69 28.04
C SER A 108 -19.58 -7.18 29.41
N ALA A 109 -20.37 -8.04 30.07
CA ALA A 109 -20.03 -8.66 31.36
C ALA A 109 -20.95 -9.84 31.70
N GLY A 110 -20.51 -10.65 32.68
CA GLY A 110 -21.34 -11.66 33.33
C GLY A 110 -21.43 -13.00 32.60
N PRO A 111 -22.37 -13.87 33.01
CA PRO A 111 -22.62 -15.13 32.32
C PRO A 111 -23.20 -14.89 30.93
N VAL A 112 -22.73 -15.66 29.95
CA VAL A 112 -23.31 -15.67 28.60
C VAL A 112 -24.57 -16.53 28.60
N GLY A 113 -25.59 -16.10 27.84
CA GLY A 113 -26.83 -16.84 27.69
C GLY A 113 -26.58 -18.27 27.23
N ARG A 114 -27.39 -19.23 27.73
CA ARG A 114 -27.20 -20.67 27.46
C ARG A 114 -27.30 -21.04 25.98
N ASP A 115 -27.96 -20.20 25.19
CA ASP A 115 -28.10 -20.42 23.75
C ASP A 115 -26.82 -20.09 22.97
N TYR A 116 -25.89 -19.34 23.54
CA TYR A 116 -24.64 -18.99 22.88
C TYR A 116 -23.53 -20.00 23.16
N HIS A 117 -22.73 -20.29 22.14
CA HIS A 117 -21.51 -21.08 22.25
C HIS A 117 -20.31 -20.22 22.64
N GLY A 118 -20.47 -18.89 22.68
CA GLY A 118 -19.33 -18.00 22.76
C GLY A 118 -19.69 -16.51 22.68
N VAL A 119 -18.66 -15.68 22.62
CA VAL A 119 -18.76 -14.22 22.53
C VAL A 119 -17.86 -13.69 21.41
N ALA A 120 -18.25 -12.57 20.82
CA ALA A 120 -17.37 -11.75 19.99
C ALA A 120 -17.09 -10.43 20.71
N VAL A 121 -15.82 -10.06 20.85
CA VAL A 121 -15.34 -8.92 21.65
C VAL A 121 -14.21 -8.18 20.94
N THR A 122 -13.91 -6.95 21.35
CA THR A 122 -12.84 -6.14 20.76
C THR A 122 -11.56 -6.20 21.59
N TYR A 123 -10.40 -5.98 20.96
CA TYR A 123 -9.14 -5.79 21.68
C TYR A 123 -9.24 -4.70 22.76
N ALA A 124 -9.88 -3.57 22.43
CA ALA A 124 -10.18 -2.51 23.39
C ALA A 124 -11.05 -3.02 24.56
N GLY A 125 -12.11 -3.79 24.27
CA GLY A 125 -12.97 -4.41 25.28
C GLY A 125 -12.21 -5.35 26.23
N ILE A 126 -11.26 -6.13 25.71
CA ILE A 126 -10.36 -6.96 26.53
C ILE A 126 -9.49 -6.07 27.42
N GLY A 127 -8.91 -5.00 26.86
CA GLY A 127 -8.08 -4.04 27.58
C GLY A 127 -8.77 -3.41 28.80
N VAL A 128 -10.09 -3.21 28.74
CA VAL A 128 -10.85 -2.64 29.87
C VAL A 128 -11.04 -3.65 31.01
N ARG A 129 -11.20 -4.96 30.71
CA ARG A 129 -11.55 -5.99 31.71
C ARG A 129 -10.83 -7.34 31.47
N PRO A 130 -9.49 -7.41 31.50
CA PRO A 130 -8.76 -8.65 31.19
C PRO A 130 -9.14 -9.82 32.12
N MET A 131 -9.31 -9.55 33.43
CA MET A 131 -9.72 -10.56 34.42
C MET A 131 -11.08 -11.21 34.15
N LEU A 132 -12.03 -10.47 33.57
CA LEU A 132 -13.32 -11.03 33.18
C LEU A 132 -13.14 -12.15 32.14
N HIS A 133 -12.29 -11.90 31.15
CA HIS A 133 -12.03 -12.86 30.07
C HIS A 133 -11.13 -14.01 30.53
N ARG A 134 -10.18 -13.74 31.44
CA ARG A 134 -9.37 -14.77 32.10
C ARG A 134 -10.25 -15.78 32.84
N ASN A 135 -11.13 -15.30 33.72
CA ASN A 135 -12.03 -16.15 34.50
C ASN A 135 -12.91 -17.04 33.59
N ARG A 136 -13.36 -16.52 32.45
CA ARG A 136 -14.11 -17.31 31.46
C ARG A 136 -13.28 -18.44 30.86
N CYS A 137 -12.01 -18.16 30.51
CA CYS A 137 -11.11 -19.15 29.94
C CYS A 137 -10.71 -20.23 30.96
N GLU A 138 -10.59 -19.87 32.24
CA GLU A 138 -10.27 -20.82 33.32
C GLU A 138 -11.46 -21.73 33.67
N GLN A 139 -12.69 -21.21 33.60
CA GLN A 139 -13.89 -21.98 33.96
C GLN A 139 -14.30 -23.03 32.93
N ARG A 140 -13.98 -22.84 31.64
CA ARG A 140 -14.35 -23.78 30.57
C ARG A 140 -13.27 -23.84 29.50
N LYS A 141 -13.12 -25.03 28.90
CA LYS A 141 -12.19 -25.22 27.78
C LYS A 141 -12.56 -24.28 26.63
N THR A 142 -11.70 -23.33 26.32
CA THR A 142 -12.01 -22.22 25.41
C THR A 142 -11.09 -22.22 24.21
N LEU A 143 -11.67 -22.08 23.01
CA LEU A 143 -10.96 -21.62 21.82
C LEU A 143 -11.01 -20.09 21.78
N VAL A 144 -9.86 -19.45 21.69
CA VAL A 144 -9.77 -18.01 21.42
C VAL A 144 -9.33 -17.83 19.97
N ILE A 145 -10.10 -17.08 19.18
CA ILE A 145 -9.77 -16.68 17.82
C ILE A 145 -9.38 -15.20 17.89
N LEU A 146 -8.14 -14.89 17.53
CA LEU A 146 -7.55 -13.55 17.53
C LEU A 146 -7.45 -13.09 16.07
N ASP A 147 -8.44 -12.33 15.61
CA ASP A 147 -8.49 -11.81 14.25
C ASP A 147 -7.65 -10.53 14.12
N GLU A 148 -6.86 -10.44 13.06
CA GLU A 148 -5.88 -9.38 12.84
C GLU A 148 -5.00 -9.14 14.08
N ILE A 149 -4.32 -10.22 14.53
CA ILE A 149 -3.59 -10.26 15.81
C ILE A 149 -2.53 -9.15 15.98
N HIS A 150 -2.10 -8.47 14.91
CA HIS A 150 -1.25 -7.29 15.04
C HIS A 150 -1.85 -6.18 15.88
N HIS A 151 -3.17 -6.08 15.97
CA HIS A 151 -3.78 -5.08 16.84
C HIS A 151 -3.39 -5.29 18.30
N ALA A 152 -3.10 -6.52 18.74
CA ALA A 152 -2.53 -6.74 20.07
C ALA A 152 -1.14 -6.10 20.24
N GLY A 153 -0.43 -5.78 19.15
CA GLY A 153 0.82 -5.04 19.13
C GLY A 153 0.70 -3.52 18.96
N ASP A 154 -0.49 -3.00 18.59
CA ASP A 154 -0.72 -1.55 18.38
C ASP A 154 -0.48 -0.74 19.66
N SER A 155 -0.79 -1.33 20.81
CA SER A 155 -0.46 -0.77 22.11
C SER A 155 0.01 -1.87 23.06
N ARG A 156 1.00 -1.53 23.89
CA ARG A 156 1.52 -2.42 24.92
C ARG A 156 0.42 -2.90 25.88
N SER A 157 -0.54 -2.03 26.19
CA SER A 157 -1.66 -2.36 27.09
C SER A 157 -2.61 -3.40 26.50
N TRP A 158 -2.90 -3.36 25.20
CA TRP A 158 -3.74 -4.39 24.56
C TRP A 158 -3.03 -5.74 24.50
N GLY A 159 -1.73 -5.75 24.22
CA GLY A 159 -0.91 -6.96 24.24
C GLY A 159 -0.86 -7.60 25.62
N GLU A 160 -0.55 -6.83 26.67
CA GLU A 160 -0.53 -7.30 28.05
C GLU A 160 -1.91 -7.82 28.49
N ALA A 161 -2.99 -7.10 28.18
CA ALA A 161 -4.35 -7.52 28.50
C ALA A 161 -4.76 -8.82 27.77
N CYS A 162 -4.38 -8.99 26.50
CA CYS A 162 -4.64 -10.22 25.75
C CYS A 162 -3.86 -11.41 26.32
N LEU A 163 -2.59 -11.19 26.68
CA LEU A 163 -1.78 -12.20 27.33
C LEU A 163 -2.43 -12.64 28.64
N GLU A 164 -2.79 -11.68 29.50
CA GLU A 164 -3.40 -11.94 30.80
C GLU A 164 -4.77 -12.65 30.69
N ALA A 165 -5.62 -12.20 29.76
CA ALA A 165 -6.95 -12.75 29.53
C ALA A 165 -6.94 -14.16 28.93
N PHE A 166 -6.01 -14.44 28.01
CA PHE A 166 -6.07 -15.64 27.18
C PHE A 166 -4.90 -16.60 27.37
N GLU A 167 -3.97 -16.32 28.29
CA GLU A 167 -2.97 -17.30 28.73
C GLU A 167 -3.62 -18.65 29.08
N PRO A 168 -4.76 -18.75 29.80
CA PRO A 168 -5.35 -20.04 30.19
C PRO A 168 -6.08 -20.79 29.07
N ALA A 169 -6.23 -20.18 27.88
CA ALA A 169 -7.02 -20.76 26.80
C ALA A 169 -6.53 -22.16 26.39
N THR A 170 -7.48 -23.05 26.06
CA THR A 170 -7.17 -24.43 25.66
C THR A 170 -6.59 -24.49 24.25
N ARG A 171 -7.09 -23.63 23.36
CA ARG A 171 -6.59 -23.42 22.00
C ARG A 171 -6.66 -21.93 21.66
N ARG A 172 -5.68 -21.45 20.91
CA ARG A 172 -5.59 -20.07 20.41
C ARG A 172 -5.28 -20.12 18.92
N LEU A 173 -6.18 -19.54 18.12
CA LEU A 173 -6.03 -19.38 16.69
C LEU A 173 -5.77 -17.90 16.42
N ALA A 174 -4.56 -17.58 15.97
CA ALA A 174 -4.18 -16.26 15.54
C ALA A 174 -4.32 -16.13 14.02
N LEU A 175 -4.98 -15.07 13.56
CA LEU A 175 -5.19 -14.79 12.14
C LEU A 175 -4.60 -13.42 11.79
N THR A 176 -3.97 -13.32 10.63
CA THR A 176 -3.50 -12.03 10.12
C THR A 176 -3.44 -12.01 8.60
N GLY A 177 -3.65 -10.83 8.02
CA GLY A 177 -3.41 -10.54 6.60
C GLY A 177 -1.93 -10.42 6.23
N THR A 178 -1.07 -10.13 7.21
CA THR A 178 0.30 -9.67 6.98
C THR A 178 1.26 -10.31 7.99
N PRO A 179 2.46 -10.76 7.57
CA PRO A 179 3.54 -11.10 8.50
C PRO A 179 4.06 -9.84 9.21
N PHE A 180 4.65 -9.98 10.40
CA PHE A 180 5.10 -8.85 11.21
C PHE A 180 6.57 -8.93 11.59
N ARG A 181 7.20 -7.77 11.65
CA ARG A 181 8.53 -7.56 12.26
C ARG A 181 8.32 -7.16 13.72
N SER A 182 9.17 -7.65 14.62
CA SER A 182 9.14 -7.28 16.03
C SER A 182 10.38 -6.48 16.39
N ASP A 183 10.31 -5.17 16.20
CA ASP A 183 11.41 -4.25 16.53
C ASP A 183 11.28 -3.69 17.96
N THR A 184 10.07 -3.66 18.52
CA THR A 184 9.79 -2.98 19.81
C THR A 184 8.89 -3.77 20.76
N ASN A 185 7.79 -4.37 20.29
CA ASN A 185 6.87 -5.14 21.15
C ASN A 185 6.46 -6.47 20.49
N PRO A 186 6.78 -7.64 21.12
CA PRO A 186 6.32 -8.92 20.61
C PRO A 186 4.80 -9.06 20.82
N ILE A 187 4.13 -9.58 19.79
CA ILE A 187 2.69 -9.88 19.84
C ILE A 187 2.48 -11.16 20.68
N PRO A 188 1.53 -11.17 21.63
CA PRO A 188 1.22 -12.36 22.42
C PRO A 188 0.87 -13.56 21.54
N PHE A 189 1.31 -14.75 21.97
CA PHE A 189 1.01 -16.03 21.31
C PHE A 189 1.59 -16.20 19.89
N VAL A 190 2.51 -15.31 19.48
CA VAL A 190 3.23 -15.39 18.20
C VAL A 190 4.67 -15.84 18.45
N THR A 191 5.14 -16.80 17.66
CA THR A 191 6.53 -17.24 17.66
C THR A 191 7.37 -16.32 16.77
N TYR A 192 8.58 -16.00 17.20
CA TYR A 192 9.52 -15.17 16.45
C TYR A 192 10.83 -15.93 16.20
N ALA A 193 11.37 -15.81 15.00
CA ALA A 193 12.71 -16.30 14.65
C ALA A 193 13.60 -15.13 14.21
N GLU A 194 14.90 -15.24 14.46
CA GLU A 194 15.89 -14.26 14.02
C GLU A 194 16.11 -14.36 12.50
N GLY A 195 15.95 -13.24 11.81
CA GLY A 195 16.24 -13.12 10.39
C GLY A 195 17.74 -12.94 10.13
N THR A 196 18.12 -13.02 8.85
CA THR A 196 19.51 -12.86 8.38
C THR A 196 20.08 -11.45 8.61
N ASP A 197 19.20 -10.48 8.81
CA ASP A 197 19.49 -9.08 9.13
C ASP A 197 19.51 -8.78 10.65
N GLY A 198 19.40 -9.82 11.48
CA GLY A 198 19.34 -9.69 12.95
C GLY A 198 17.97 -9.24 13.49
N VAL A 199 16.98 -9.01 12.61
CA VAL A 199 15.63 -8.59 13.00
C VAL A 199 14.73 -9.80 13.21
N ARG A 200 13.99 -9.83 14.32
CA ARG A 200 13.04 -10.91 14.62
C ARG A 200 11.76 -10.77 13.80
N ARG A 201 11.39 -11.85 13.10
CA ARG A 201 10.19 -11.94 12.26
C ARG A 201 9.23 -13.00 12.81
N SER A 202 7.93 -12.74 12.71
CA SER A 202 6.90 -13.70 13.12
C SER A 202 6.97 -14.97 12.26
N VAL A 203 6.91 -16.13 12.90
CA VAL A 203 6.86 -17.45 12.24
C VAL A 203 5.42 -17.96 12.34
N ALA A 204 4.82 -18.23 11.18
CA ALA A 204 3.47 -18.77 11.09
C ALA A 204 3.50 -20.30 10.95
N ASP A 205 2.51 -20.98 11.54
CA ASP A 205 2.30 -22.40 11.34
C ASP A 205 1.76 -22.70 9.93
N TYR A 206 1.08 -21.73 9.32
CA TYR A 206 0.65 -21.80 7.93
C TYR A 206 0.62 -20.41 7.29
N THR A 207 1.22 -20.29 6.10
CA THR A 207 1.26 -19.05 5.32
C THR A 207 0.61 -19.25 3.95
N TYR A 208 -0.46 -18.50 3.70
CA TYR A 208 -1.04 -18.29 2.38
C TYR A 208 -0.78 -16.84 1.94
N GLY A 209 0.41 -16.63 1.38
CA GLY A 209 0.88 -15.31 0.97
C GLY A 209 0.27 -14.81 -0.34
N TYR A 210 0.61 -13.57 -0.69
CA TYR A 210 0.04 -12.87 -1.84
C TYR A 210 0.30 -13.58 -3.17
N GLY A 211 1.49 -14.16 -3.38
CA GLY A 211 1.80 -14.94 -4.58
C GLY A 211 0.89 -16.16 -4.79
N ASN A 212 0.69 -16.97 -3.74
CA ASN A 212 -0.24 -18.11 -3.78
C ASN A 212 -1.67 -17.63 -4.06
N ALA A 213 -2.09 -16.55 -3.41
CA ALA A 213 -3.41 -15.98 -3.62
C ALA A 213 -3.65 -15.50 -5.04
N LEU A 214 -2.62 -14.94 -5.68
CA LEU A 214 -2.67 -14.49 -7.07
C LEU A 214 -2.74 -15.68 -8.04
N ALA A 215 -1.94 -16.72 -7.81
CA ALA A 215 -1.96 -17.94 -8.61
C ALA A 215 -3.32 -18.64 -8.57
N ASP A 216 -3.96 -18.67 -7.40
CA ASP A 216 -5.30 -19.23 -7.21
C ASP A 216 -6.43 -18.30 -7.72
N GLY A 217 -6.11 -17.10 -8.22
CA GLY A 217 -7.08 -16.11 -8.70
C GLY A 217 -7.99 -15.54 -7.59
N VAL A 218 -7.60 -15.69 -6.33
CA VAL A 218 -8.33 -15.17 -5.16
C VAL A 218 -8.18 -13.66 -5.05
N VAL A 219 -7.01 -13.16 -5.45
CA VAL A 219 -6.67 -11.75 -5.48
C VAL A 219 -6.28 -11.33 -6.88
N ARG A 220 -6.21 -10.02 -7.11
CA ARG A 220 -5.76 -9.42 -8.36
C ARG A 220 -4.42 -8.73 -8.19
N PRO A 221 -3.65 -8.59 -9.28
CA PRO A 221 -2.38 -7.92 -9.22
C PRO A 221 -2.56 -6.40 -9.01
N VAL A 222 -1.64 -5.82 -8.25
CA VAL A 222 -1.54 -4.37 -8.02
C VAL A 222 -0.42 -3.80 -8.88
N ILE A 223 -0.70 -2.68 -9.54
CA ILE A 223 0.26 -1.88 -10.30
C ILE A 223 0.55 -0.62 -9.47
N PHE A 224 1.80 -0.38 -9.12
CA PHE A 224 2.17 0.83 -8.39
C PHE A 224 2.68 1.89 -9.36
N LEU A 225 2.09 3.09 -9.33
CA LEU A 225 2.51 4.24 -10.13
C LEU A 225 3.13 5.26 -9.19
N SER A 226 4.42 5.55 -9.33
CA SER A 226 5.10 6.54 -8.50
C SER A 226 5.22 7.89 -9.17
N TYR A 227 5.01 8.94 -8.36
CA TYR A 227 5.16 10.33 -8.76
C TYR A 227 6.22 11.00 -7.90
N SER A 228 7.25 11.53 -8.58
CA SER A 228 8.25 12.42 -8.03
C SER A 228 7.77 13.88 -8.15
N GLY A 229 8.62 14.83 -7.79
CA GLY A 229 8.29 16.24 -7.85
C GLY A 229 9.33 17.13 -7.18
N SER A 230 9.50 18.34 -7.70
CA SER A 230 10.25 19.40 -7.03
C SER A 230 9.37 20.02 -5.95
N MET A 231 9.94 20.23 -4.76
CA MET A 231 9.26 20.72 -3.56
C MET A 231 10.03 21.92 -3.03
N ARG A 232 9.33 23.01 -2.72
CA ARG A 232 9.88 24.15 -2.01
C ARG A 232 9.05 24.44 -0.77
N TRP A 233 9.70 24.60 0.37
CA TRP A 233 9.04 24.93 1.62
C TRP A 233 9.91 25.84 2.47
N ARG A 234 9.28 26.53 3.42
CA ARG A 234 9.95 27.33 4.44
C ARG A 234 10.01 26.54 5.75
N THR A 235 11.21 26.37 6.29
CA THR A 235 11.43 25.74 7.60
C THR A 235 10.97 26.67 8.72
N LYS A 236 10.90 26.12 9.94
CA LYS A 236 10.57 26.92 11.13
C LYS A 236 11.60 27.99 11.47
N ALA A 237 12.84 27.81 11.00
CA ALA A 237 13.92 28.79 11.11
C ALA A 237 13.80 29.93 10.07
N GLY A 238 12.86 29.84 9.14
CA GLY A 238 12.65 30.82 8.07
C GLY A 238 13.42 30.52 6.77
N ASP A 239 14.23 29.46 6.74
CA ASP A 239 15.00 29.08 5.56
C ASP A 239 14.11 28.46 4.48
N GLU A 240 14.32 28.87 3.23
CA GLU A 240 13.67 28.26 2.07
C GLU A 240 14.51 27.08 1.58
N VAL A 241 13.92 25.88 1.64
CA VAL A 241 14.56 24.63 1.21
C VAL A 241 13.86 24.14 -0.05
N ALA A 242 14.66 23.76 -1.03
CA ALA A 242 14.21 23.14 -2.28
C ALA A 242 14.78 21.72 -2.37
N ALA A 243 13.92 20.75 -2.68
CA ALA A 243 14.35 19.37 -2.86
C ALA A 243 13.42 18.59 -3.79
N ARG A 244 13.89 17.44 -4.28
CA ARG A 244 13.12 16.58 -5.17
C ARG A 244 12.79 15.24 -4.51
N LEU A 245 11.54 14.81 -4.60
CA LEU A 245 11.13 13.49 -4.13
C LEU A 245 11.88 12.38 -4.87
N GLY A 246 12.55 11.51 -4.12
CA GLY A 246 13.31 10.37 -4.65
C GLY A 246 14.82 10.64 -4.80
N GLU A 247 15.29 11.87 -4.58
CA GLU A 247 16.74 12.13 -4.45
C GLU A 247 17.23 11.82 -3.02
N PRO A 248 18.51 11.48 -2.82
CA PRO A 248 19.07 11.24 -1.50
C PRO A 248 18.95 12.49 -0.62
N MET A 249 18.30 12.34 0.53
CA MET A 249 18.02 13.41 1.48
C MET A 249 18.05 12.89 2.91
N THR A 250 18.23 13.77 3.89
CA THR A 250 18.03 13.42 5.30
C THR A 250 16.58 12.99 5.55
N LYS A 251 16.34 12.20 6.60
CA LYS A 251 14.98 11.74 6.97
C LYS A 251 14.03 12.89 7.22
N ASP A 252 14.51 13.97 7.83
CA ASP A 252 13.71 15.15 8.11
C ASP A 252 13.37 15.94 6.85
N ALA A 253 14.35 16.13 5.96
CA ALA A 253 14.10 16.80 4.69
C ALA A 253 13.14 15.97 3.80
N THR A 254 13.27 14.64 3.81
CA THR A 254 12.34 13.73 3.12
C THR A 254 10.92 13.87 3.68
N SER A 255 10.77 13.90 5.01
CA SER A 255 9.48 14.04 5.67
C SER A 255 8.84 15.41 5.41
N GLN A 256 9.63 16.47 5.31
CA GLN A 256 9.16 17.81 4.97
C GLN A 256 8.74 17.90 3.50
N ALA A 257 9.58 17.42 2.57
CA ALA A 257 9.25 17.35 1.14
C ALA A 257 7.99 16.52 0.89
N TRP A 258 7.82 15.41 1.60
CA TRP A 258 6.61 14.58 1.52
C TRP A 258 5.37 15.33 2.01
N ARG A 259 5.44 16.06 3.13
CA ARG A 259 4.33 16.91 3.59
C ARG A 259 3.98 17.99 2.57
N THR A 260 4.98 18.63 1.97
CA THR A 260 4.81 19.64 0.92
C THR A 260 4.10 19.07 -0.32
N ALA A 261 4.45 17.86 -0.73
CA ALA A 261 3.81 17.18 -1.86
C ALA A 261 2.32 16.90 -1.62
N LEU A 262 1.96 16.59 -0.37
CA LEU A 262 0.59 16.28 0.01
C LEU A 262 -0.27 17.52 0.26
N ASP A 263 0.28 18.74 0.20
CA ASP A 263 -0.51 19.97 0.41
C ASP A 263 -1.59 20.10 -0.70
N PRO A 264 -2.88 20.15 -0.36
CA PRO A 264 -3.95 20.35 -1.34
C PRO A 264 -3.86 21.67 -2.12
N LYS A 265 -3.10 22.66 -1.64
CA LYS A 265 -2.90 23.95 -2.30
C LYS A 265 -1.77 23.92 -3.34
N GLY A 266 -0.90 22.90 -3.28
CA GLY A 266 0.18 22.69 -4.24
C GLY A 266 -0.31 22.13 -5.58
N GLU A 267 0.59 21.99 -6.55
CA GLU A 267 0.23 21.44 -7.88
C GLU A 267 0.39 19.91 -7.93
N TRP A 268 1.17 19.32 -7.01
CA TRP A 268 1.42 17.88 -7.00
C TRP A 268 0.15 17.04 -6.81
N MET A 269 -0.63 17.34 -5.77
CA MET A 269 -1.85 16.57 -5.47
C MET A 269 -2.93 16.70 -6.56
N PRO A 270 -3.26 17.89 -7.08
CA PRO A 270 -4.14 18.01 -8.24
C PRO A 270 -3.69 17.19 -9.45
N ALA A 271 -2.38 17.17 -9.75
CA ALA A 271 -1.84 16.39 -10.86
C ALA A 271 -2.02 14.87 -10.65
N VAL A 272 -1.68 14.37 -9.46
CA VAL A 272 -1.84 12.94 -9.11
C VAL A 272 -3.30 12.53 -9.09
N LEU A 273 -4.20 13.33 -8.50
CA LEU A 273 -5.64 13.06 -8.52
C LEU A 273 -6.20 13.08 -9.96
N GLY A 274 -5.69 13.97 -10.81
CA GLY A 274 -6.04 14.02 -12.23
C GLY A 274 -5.62 12.75 -12.99
N ALA A 275 -4.39 12.29 -12.77
CA ALA A 275 -3.91 11.04 -13.34
C ALA A 275 -4.69 9.81 -12.83
N ALA A 276 -5.00 9.79 -11.54
CA ALA A 276 -5.79 8.73 -10.92
C ALA A 276 -7.23 8.69 -11.44
N ASP A 277 -7.87 9.84 -11.71
CA ASP A 277 -9.21 9.89 -12.31
C ASP A 277 -9.20 9.41 -13.77
N ARG A 278 -8.18 9.77 -14.56
CA ARG A 278 -7.98 9.20 -15.92
C ARG A 278 -7.79 7.68 -15.88
N ARG A 279 -6.99 7.19 -14.92
CA ARG A 279 -6.82 5.74 -14.70
C ARG A 279 -8.16 5.07 -14.38
N LEU A 280 -8.96 5.69 -13.51
CA LEU A 280 -10.26 5.17 -13.14
C LEU A 280 -11.22 5.14 -14.33
N ASP A 281 -11.21 6.15 -15.20
CA ASP A 281 -11.97 6.14 -16.45
C ASP A 281 -11.62 4.95 -17.34
N GLU A 282 -10.32 4.66 -17.51
CA GLU A 282 -9.88 3.52 -18.31
C GLU A 282 -10.35 2.19 -17.71
N VAL A 283 -10.19 2.03 -16.40
CA VAL A 283 -10.66 0.83 -15.70
C VAL A 283 -12.18 0.67 -15.86
N ARG A 284 -12.93 1.77 -15.74
CA ARG A 284 -14.40 1.78 -15.86
C ARG A 284 -14.95 1.44 -17.24
N ARG A 285 -14.14 1.51 -18.30
CA ARG A 285 -14.52 0.99 -19.63
C ARG A 285 -14.77 -0.52 -19.60
N SER A 286 -14.01 -1.24 -18.77
CA SER A 286 -14.08 -2.70 -18.62
C SER A 286 -14.86 -3.14 -17.38
N VAL A 287 -14.83 -2.32 -16.31
CA VAL A 287 -15.45 -2.59 -15.02
C VAL A 287 -16.29 -1.36 -14.63
N PRO A 288 -17.54 -1.23 -15.12
CA PRO A 288 -18.31 0.01 -15.07
C PRO A 288 -18.51 0.63 -13.68
N ASP A 289 -18.53 -0.21 -12.64
CA ASP A 289 -18.74 0.18 -11.25
C ASP A 289 -17.45 0.32 -10.44
N ALA A 290 -16.28 0.27 -11.08
CA ALA A 290 -15.00 0.45 -10.41
C ALA A 290 -14.95 1.80 -9.66
N GLY A 291 -14.50 1.74 -8.41
CA GLY A 291 -14.35 2.88 -7.53
C GLY A 291 -12.88 3.22 -7.26
N GLY A 292 -12.62 4.46 -6.91
CA GLY A 292 -11.35 4.97 -6.43
C GLY A 292 -11.38 5.26 -4.92
N LEU A 293 -10.25 5.10 -4.24
CA LEU A 293 -10.07 5.47 -2.82
C LEU A 293 -8.87 6.40 -2.67
N VAL A 294 -9.07 7.55 -2.04
CA VAL A 294 -8.00 8.43 -1.55
C VAL A 294 -7.85 8.23 -0.05
N ILE A 295 -6.64 7.89 0.40
CA ILE A 295 -6.31 7.73 1.82
C ILE A 295 -5.64 9.00 2.29
N ALA A 296 -6.38 9.85 3.01
CA ALA A 296 -5.90 11.13 3.51
C ALA A 296 -5.27 11.02 4.91
N THR A 297 -4.33 11.93 5.20
CA THR A 297 -3.68 12.05 6.52
C THR A 297 -4.66 12.40 7.64
N ASP A 298 -5.55 13.37 7.38
CA ASP A 298 -6.46 13.97 8.35
C ASP A 298 -7.75 14.48 7.68
N GLN A 299 -8.70 14.93 8.50
CA GLN A 299 -10.04 15.34 8.04
C GLN A 299 -10.01 16.60 7.18
N ASP A 300 -9.10 17.53 7.44
CA ASP A 300 -8.97 18.77 6.67
C ASP A 300 -8.46 18.46 5.26
N SER A 301 -7.42 17.64 5.17
CA SER A 301 -6.87 17.13 3.91
C SER A 301 -7.92 16.33 3.14
N ALA A 302 -8.68 15.45 3.81
CA ALA A 302 -9.76 14.69 3.16
C ALA A 302 -10.83 15.59 2.53
N ARG A 303 -11.29 16.63 3.26
CA ARG A 303 -12.26 17.59 2.73
C ARG A 303 -11.68 18.40 1.57
N ALA A 304 -10.40 18.76 1.64
CA ALA A 304 -9.71 19.49 0.58
C ALA A 304 -9.53 18.63 -0.68
N TYR A 305 -9.06 17.39 -0.56
CA TYR A 305 -8.94 16.45 -1.68
C TYR A 305 -10.31 16.13 -2.30
N ALA A 306 -11.36 16.04 -1.50
CA ALA A 306 -12.72 15.87 -2.00
C ALA A 306 -13.17 17.04 -2.90
N LYS A 307 -12.81 18.28 -2.53
CA LYS A 307 -13.07 19.47 -3.35
C LYS A 307 -12.27 19.45 -4.66
N LEU A 308 -11.00 19.06 -4.62
CA LEU A 308 -10.15 18.90 -5.81
C LEU A 308 -10.74 17.85 -6.76
N LEU A 309 -11.06 16.66 -6.24
CA LEU A 309 -11.66 15.57 -7.01
C LEU A 309 -13.01 15.96 -7.63
N ARG A 310 -13.83 16.76 -6.94
CA ARG A 310 -15.07 17.29 -7.53
C ARG A 310 -14.79 18.22 -8.71
N GLY A 311 -13.74 19.04 -8.63
CA GLY A 311 -13.30 19.89 -9.74
C GLY A 311 -12.77 19.09 -10.93
N ILE A 312 -12.05 17.99 -10.67
CA ILE A 312 -11.43 17.12 -11.68
C ILE A 312 -12.48 16.23 -12.35
N SER A 313 -13.23 15.46 -11.56
CA SER A 313 -14.15 14.43 -12.07
C SER A 313 -15.55 14.96 -12.41
N GLY A 314 -15.88 16.20 -12.01
CA GLY A 314 -17.21 16.80 -12.13
C GLY A 314 -18.26 16.23 -11.15
N THR A 315 -17.93 15.17 -10.40
CA THR A 315 -18.84 14.52 -9.44
C THR A 315 -18.32 14.64 -8.01
N ALA A 316 -19.22 14.84 -7.05
CA ALA A 316 -18.81 14.92 -5.64
C ALA A 316 -18.41 13.52 -5.13
N PRO A 317 -17.22 13.35 -4.53
CA PRO A 317 -16.83 12.08 -3.93
C PRO A 317 -17.59 11.84 -2.61
N THR A 318 -17.72 10.57 -2.23
CA THR A 318 -18.16 10.20 -0.87
C THR A 318 -17.02 10.46 0.10
N VAL A 319 -17.28 11.22 1.16
CA VAL A 319 -16.27 11.54 2.19
C VAL A 319 -16.63 10.82 3.48
N VAL A 320 -15.66 10.09 4.03
CA VAL A 320 -15.84 9.34 5.27
C VAL A 320 -14.75 9.74 6.26
N LEU A 321 -15.18 10.35 7.37
CA LEU A 321 -14.31 10.86 8.42
C LEU A 321 -14.41 9.97 9.65
N SER A 322 -13.35 9.89 10.45
CA SER A 322 -13.18 8.91 11.53
C SER A 322 -14.14 9.00 12.70
N ASP A 323 -14.77 10.16 12.86
CA ASP A 323 -15.50 10.48 14.09
C ASP A 323 -17.03 10.45 13.86
N ASP A 324 -17.46 10.03 12.68
CA ASP A 324 -18.87 10.00 12.31
C ASP A 324 -19.49 8.64 12.64
N GLY A 325 -20.49 8.62 13.54
CA GLY A 325 -21.30 7.43 13.83
C GLY A 325 -22.02 6.84 12.59
N GLY A 326 -22.02 7.55 11.46
CA GLY A 326 -22.52 7.11 10.15
C GLY A 326 -21.44 6.69 9.14
N ALA A 327 -20.16 6.56 9.54
CA ALA A 327 -19.06 6.20 8.64
C ALA A 327 -19.28 4.82 7.99
N SER A 328 -19.64 3.81 8.78
CA SER A 328 -19.91 2.45 8.27
C SER A 328 -21.06 2.43 7.26
N ASN A 329 -22.14 3.17 7.54
CA ASN A 329 -23.30 3.25 6.64
C ASN A 329 -22.92 3.92 5.31
N ARG A 330 -22.14 5.00 5.34
CA ARG A 330 -21.64 5.65 4.12
C ARG A 330 -20.74 4.75 3.28
N ILE A 331 -19.91 3.93 3.92
CA ILE A 331 -19.08 2.97 3.19
C ILE A 331 -19.96 1.89 2.55
N GLU A 332 -21.00 1.43 3.23
CA GLU A 332 -21.94 0.45 2.66
C GLU A 332 -22.80 1.05 1.53
N GLU A 333 -23.26 2.29 1.67
CA GLU A 333 -23.92 3.04 0.59
C GLU A 333 -22.98 3.17 -0.62
N PHE A 334 -21.73 3.59 -0.40
CA PHE A 334 -20.72 3.68 -1.45
C PHE A 334 -20.45 2.31 -2.07
N ARG A 335 -20.42 1.23 -1.29
CA ARG A 335 -20.20 -0.13 -1.80
C ARG A 335 -21.28 -0.54 -2.80
N GLN A 336 -22.52 -0.12 -2.58
CA GLN A 336 -23.68 -0.45 -3.42
C GLN A 336 -23.94 0.60 -4.52
N SER A 337 -23.29 1.76 -4.46
CA SER A 337 -23.47 2.84 -5.43
C SER A 337 -22.60 2.67 -6.69
N GLN A 338 -22.81 3.56 -7.66
CA GLN A 338 -21.97 3.71 -8.86
C GLN A 338 -20.97 4.86 -8.73
N ASP A 339 -20.90 5.49 -7.55
CA ASP A 339 -20.06 6.65 -7.31
C ASP A 339 -18.60 6.32 -7.59
N ARG A 340 -17.87 7.32 -8.08
CA ARG A 340 -16.51 7.11 -8.58
C ARG A 340 -15.50 7.07 -7.46
N TRP A 341 -15.63 7.96 -6.46
CA TRP A 341 -14.57 8.22 -5.50
C TRP A 341 -15.05 8.18 -4.06
N LEU A 342 -14.24 7.54 -3.23
CA LEU A 342 -14.30 7.55 -1.77
C LEU A 342 -13.04 8.26 -1.24
N VAL A 343 -13.20 9.23 -0.34
CA VAL A 343 -12.10 9.87 0.37
C VAL A 343 -12.24 9.53 1.85
N ALA A 344 -11.22 8.89 2.41
CA ALA A 344 -11.24 8.45 3.80
C ALA A 344 -9.98 8.91 4.55
N VAL A 345 -10.13 9.24 5.82
CA VAL A 345 -9.03 9.57 6.73
C VAL A 345 -8.62 8.34 7.50
N ARG A 346 -7.35 7.96 7.50
CA ARG A 346 -6.84 6.83 8.31
C ARG A 346 -7.76 5.58 8.22
N MET A 347 -7.71 4.71 9.21
CA MET A 347 -8.32 3.38 9.21
C MET A 347 -9.85 3.36 9.41
N VAL A 348 -10.59 4.32 8.85
CA VAL A 348 -12.07 4.29 8.83
C VAL A 348 -12.61 3.17 7.93
N SER A 349 -11.71 2.65 7.11
CA SER A 349 -11.75 1.40 6.35
C SER A 349 -11.78 0.05 7.06
N GLU A 350 -11.29 0.00 8.30
CA GLU A 350 -10.82 -1.26 8.88
C GLU A 350 -12.02 -2.15 9.27
N GLY A 351 -12.23 -3.19 8.46
CA GLY A 351 -13.34 -4.12 8.61
C GLY A 351 -14.52 -3.92 7.67
N VAL A 352 -14.52 -2.88 6.81
CA VAL A 352 -15.51 -2.77 5.72
C VAL A 352 -14.82 -3.03 4.38
N ASP A 353 -15.24 -4.13 3.75
CA ASP A 353 -14.72 -4.53 2.45
C ASP A 353 -15.49 -3.87 1.31
N VAL A 354 -14.78 -3.21 0.40
CA VAL A 354 -15.34 -2.60 -0.81
C VAL A 354 -14.64 -3.18 -2.04
N PRO A 355 -15.05 -4.37 -2.53
CA PRO A 355 -14.37 -5.08 -3.61
C PRO A 355 -14.31 -4.34 -4.95
N ARG A 356 -15.13 -3.29 -5.14
CA ARG A 356 -15.14 -2.48 -6.36
C ARG A 356 -14.01 -1.44 -6.42
N LEU A 357 -13.27 -1.21 -5.33
CA LEU A 357 -12.16 -0.24 -5.29
C LEU A 357 -10.99 -0.71 -6.14
N ALA A 358 -10.74 -0.12 -7.31
CA ALA A 358 -9.69 -0.53 -8.24
C ALA A 358 -8.53 0.48 -8.36
N VAL A 359 -8.76 1.74 -8.02
CA VAL A 359 -7.73 2.80 -8.08
C VAL A 359 -7.52 3.42 -6.71
N GLY A 360 -6.27 3.49 -6.25
CA GLY A 360 -5.91 4.02 -4.93
C GLY A 360 -4.96 5.21 -5.05
N VAL A 361 -5.13 6.23 -4.21
CA VAL A 361 -4.16 7.31 -4.03
C VAL A 361 -3.69 7.32 -2.59
N TYR A 362 -2.40 7.08 -2.38
CA TYR A 362 -1.78 7.06 -1.06
C TYR A 362 -1.38 8.49 -0.65
N ALA A 363 -2.35 9.25 -0.14
CA ALA A 363 -2.20 10.66 0.24
C ALA A 363 -1.99 10.84 1.75
N THR A 364 -1.07 10.04 2.32
CA THR A 364 -0.75 10.10 3.75
C THR A 364 0.75 9.99 4.00
N THR A 365 1.22 10.58 5.10
CA THR A 365 2.64 10.55 5.54
C THR A 365 2.99 9.31 6.39
N ILE A 366 2.06 8.38 6.58
CA ILE A 366 2.32 7.16 7.35
C ILE A 366 3.14 6.21 6.47
N SER A 367 4.28 5.73 6.97
CA SER A 367 5.22 4.86 6.26
C SER A 367 5.53 3.57 7.02
N THR A 368 4.62 3.08 7.85
CA THR A 368 4.82 1.78 8.49
C THR A 368 4.46 0.65 7.52
N PRO A 369 5.25 -0.45 7.47
CA PRO A 369 4.97 -1.57 6.56
C PRO A 369 3.55 -2.14 6.74
N LEU A 370 3.10 -2.24 8.00
CA LEU A 370 1.77 -2.75 8.34
C LEU A 370 0.67 -1.88 7.74
N PHE A 371 0.73 -0.57 7.95
CA PHE A 371 -0.27 0.36 7.41
C PHE A 371 -0.28 0.33 5.88
N PHE A 372 0.89 0.27 5.24
CA PHE A 372 0.99 0.16 3.79
C PHE A 372 0.32 -1.12 3.27
N ALA A 373 0.64 -2.28 3.86
CA ALA A 373 0.07 -3.56 3.46
C ALA A 373 -1.46 -3.61 3.68
N GLN A 374 -1.97 -3.05 4.79
CA GLN A 374 -3.39 -2.91 5.04
C GLN A 374 -4.09 -1.99 4.02
N ALA A 375 -3.47 -0.84 3.70
CA ALA A 375 -3.97 0.11 2.72
C ALA A 375 -4.06 -0.53 1.32
N VAL A 376 -2.98 -1.15 0.87
CA VAL A 376 -2.92 -1.84 -0.42
C VAL A 376 -3.88 -3.02 -0.45
N GLY A 377 -4.00 -3.78 0.65
CA GLY A 377 -4.90 -4.94 0.78
C GLY A 377 -6.37 -4.64 0.49
N ARG A 378 -6.80 -3.37 0.56
CA ARG A 378 -8.16 -2.93 0.19
C ARG A 378 -8.43 -3.00 -1.32
N PHE A 379 -7.38 -2.93 -2.14
CA PHE A 379 -7.47 -2.97 -3.60
C PHE A 379 -7.19 -4.36 -4.17
N VAL A 380 -6.71 -5.29 -3.34
CA VAL A 380 -6.18 -6.58 -3.79
C VAL A 380 -7.28 -7.63 -4.04
N ARG A 381 -8.47 -7.46 -3.46
CA ARG A 381 -9.57 -8.43 -3.62
C ARG A 381 -10.09 -8.44 -5.05
N SER A 382 -10.22 -9.64 -5.62
CA SER A 382 -10.72 -9.84 -6.97
C SER A 382 -12.21 -10.18 -6.97
N ARG A 383 -12.99 -9.55 -7.85
CA ARG A 383 -14.39 -9.95 -8.12
C ARG A 383 -14.51 -10.83 -9.35
N ARG A 384 -13.62 -10.61 -10.32
CA ARG A 384 -13.56 -11.30 -11.60
C ARG A 384 -12.10 -11.54 -11.96
N ARG A 385 -11.84 -12.69 -12.58
CA ARG A 385 -10.50 -13.02 -13.07
C ARG A 385 -10.02 -11.97 -14.07
N GLY A 386 -8.75 -11.58 -13.95
CA GLY A 386 -8.11 -10.59 -14.82
C GLY A 386 -8.33 -9.13 -14.39
N GLU A 387 -9.13 -8.84 -13.36
CA GLU A 387 -9.14 -7.47 -12.81
C GLU A 387 -7.73 -7.06 -12.36
N THR A 388 -7.39 -5.77 -12.47
CA THR A 388 -6.15 -5.19 -11.97
C THR A 388 -6.46 -4.03 -11.03
N ALA A 389 -5.57 -3.79 -10.07
CA ALA A 389 -5.61 -2.60 -9.23
C ALA A 389 -4.46 -1.65 -9.57
N SER A 390 -4.64 -0.36 -9.33
CA SER A 390 -3.61 0.65 -9.53
C SER A 390 -3.50 1.56 -8.32
N VAL A 391 -2.32 1.68 -7.74
CA VAL A 391 -2.07 2.49 -6.54
C VAL A 391 -1.02 3.56 -6.86
N PHE A 392 -1.40 4.81 -6.67
CA PHE A 392 -0.55 5.99 -6.86
C PHE A 392 0.19 6.29 -5.56
N LEU A 393 1.51 6.36 -5.64
CA LEU A 393 2.43 6.58 -4.52
C LEU A 393 3.33 7.80 -4.79
N PRO A 394 3.72 8.56 -3.76
CA PRO A 394 4.86 9.46 -3.88
C PRO A 394 6.17 8.65 -3.95
N THR A 395 7.16 9.14 -4.70
CA THR A 395 8.50 8.54 -4.81
C THR A 395 9.28 8.73 -3.51
N ILE A 396 8.95 7.93 -2.50
CA ILE A 396 9.59 7.90 -1.18
C ILE A 396 10.26 6.53 -1.02
N PRO A 397 11.57 6.45 -0.71
CA PRO A 397 12.30 5.19 -0.65
C PRO A 397 11.64 4.09 0.21
N SER A 398 11.10 4.47 1.38
CA SER A 398 10.41 3.51 2.25
C SER A 398 9.14 2.92 1.63
N LEU A 399 8.32 3.72 0.96
CA LEU A 399 7.11 3.24 0.29
C LEU A 399 7.44 2.37 -0.92
N LEU A 400 8.45 2.75 -1.69
CA LEU A 400 8.92 1.96 -2.83
C LEU A 400 9.48 0.62 -2.37
N GLY A 401 10.21 0.61 -1.24
CA GLY A 401 10.68 -0.62 -0.59
C GLY A 401 9.52 -1.56 -0.22
N PHE A 402 8.43 -1.05 0.35
CA PHE A 402 7.26 -1.90 0.67
C PHE A 402 6.53 -2.40 -0.57
N ALA A 403 6.43 -1.57 -1.61
CA ALA A 403 5.88 -1.99 -2.90
C ALA A 403 6.70 -3.15 -3.48
N HIS A 404 8.03 -3.04 -3.42
CA HIS A 404 8.94 -4.10 -3.87
C HIS A 404 8.82 -5.38 -3.02
N GLU A 405 8.72 -5.28 -1.70
CA GLU A 405 8.51 -6.45 -0.83
C GLU A 405 7.21 -7.21 -1.18
N LEU A 406 6.12 -6.49 -1.47
CA LEU A 406 4.86 -7.09 -1.93
C LEU A 406 5.01 -7.77 -3.31
N GLU A 407 5.88 -7.25 -4.18
CA GLU A 407 6.19 -7.88 -5.46
C GLU A 407 7.09 -9.12 -5.31
N LEU A 408 8.06 -9.12 -4.39
CA LEU A 408 8.91 -10.27 -4.12
C LEU A 408 8.12 -11.46 -3.56
N GLU A 409 7.14 -11.21 -2.68
CA GLU A 409 6.22 -12.27 -2.20
C GLU A 409 5.44 -12.94 -3.34
N ARG A 410 5.28 -12.24 -4.48
CA ARG A 410 4.64 -12.78 -5.68
C ARG A 410 5.60 -13.67 -6.48
N ASP A 411 6.84 -13.24 -6.67
CA ASP A 411 7.81 -13.95 -7.50
C ASP A 411 8.35 -15.23 -6.85
N HIS A 412 8.42 -15.32 -5.51
CA HIS A 412 8.89 -16.53 -4.82
C HIS A 412 8.00 -17.78 -4.99
N VAL A 413 6.78 -17.63 -5.51
CA VAL A 413 5.82 -18.72 -5.69
C VAL A 413 5.78 -19.23 -7.14
N LEU A 414 6.17 -18.41 -8.10
CA LEU A 414 6.28 -18.81 -9.50
C LEU A 414 7.70 -19.34 -9.71
N ASP A 415 7.87 -20.63 -10.03
CA ASP A 415 9.14 -21.26 -10.39
C ASP A 415 9.80 -20.58 -11.62
N LYS A 416 10.27 -19.35 -11.45
CA LYS A 416 11.18 -18.69 -12.38
C LYS A 416 12.58 -19.14 -12.00
N PRO A 417 13.37 -19.72 -12.91
CA PRO A 417 14.78 -19.99 -12.63
C PRO A 417 15.42 -18.66 -12.24
N LYS A 418 16.09 -18.65 -11.08
CA LYS A 418 16.94 -17.54 -10.64
C LYS A 418 17.78 -17.11 -11.83
N ARG A 419 17.53 -15.90 -12.35
CA ARG A 419 18.53 -15.26 -13.21
C ARG A 419 19.71 -15.01 -12.29
N GLY A 420 20.74 -15.83 -12.46
CA GLY A 420 22.04 -15.59 -11.86
C GLY A 420 22.51 -14.23 -12.31
N ASN A 421 22.55 -13.31 -11.37
CA ASN A 421 23.66 -12.42 -11.08
C ASN A 421 23.40 -11.90 -9.66
N GLU A 422 24.31 -12.18 -8.75
CA GLU A 422 24.53 -11.32 -7.60
C GLU A 422 24.99 -9.98 -8.17
N GLU A 423 24.04 -9.10 -8.46
CA GLU A 423 24.32 -7.70 -8.73
C GLU A 423 24.09 -6.94 -7.42
N GLU A 424 25.15 -6.23 -7.04
CA GLU A 424 25.30 -5.40 -5.86
C GLU A 424 24.04 -4.56 -5.59
N ASP A 425 23.67 -4.46 -4.31
CA ASP A 425 22.69 -3.47 -3.84
C ASP A 425 23.03 -2.09 -4.44
N PRO A 426 22.20 -1.54 -5.34
CA PRO A 426 22.48 -0.27 -6.02
C PRO A 426 22.58 0.93 -5.07
N TYR A 427 22.24 0.75 -3.78
CA TYR A 427 22.19 1.80 -2.76
C TYR A 427 23.21 1.62 -1.62
N GLY A 428 24.06 0.58 -1.66
CA GLY A 428 25.05 0.29 -0.62
C GLY A 428 26.03 1.43 -0.33
N PRO A 429 26.67 2.05 -1.35
CA PRO A 429 27.60 3.16 -1.14
C PRO A 429 26.92 4.48 -0.73
N GLU A 430 25.65 4.68 -1.12
CA GLU A 430 24.90 5.92 -0.85
C GLU A 430 24.31 5.96 0.56
N ALA A 431 23.94 4.79 1.10
CA ALA A 431 23.46 4.66 2.47
C ALA A 431 24.51 5.03 3.53
N ASP A 432 25.79 4.83 3.23
CA ASP A 432 26.88 5.19 4.14
C ASP A 432 27.19 6.70 4.11
N LEU A 433 27.03 7.37 2.97
CA LEU A 433 27.11 8.84 2.86
C LEU A 433 25.96 9.54 3.61
N LEU A 434 24.76 8.94 3.62
CA LEU A 434 23.61 9.42 4.40
C LEU A 434 23.84 9.29 5.92
N LYS A 435 24.50 8.22 6.38
CA LYS A 435 24.87 8.06 7.80
C LYS A 435 25.94 9.06 8.24
N GLU A 436 26.85 9.46 7.35
CA GLU A 436 27.83 10.51 7.63
C GLU A 436 27.17 11.88 7.70
N ALA A 437 26.23 12.19 6.80
CA ALA A 437 25.46 13.44 6.84
C ALA A 437 24.50 13.54 8.06
N GLU A 438 23.89 12.43 8.50
CA GLU A 438 23.07 12.37 9.72
C GLU A 438 23.89 12.63 11.00
N ARG A 439 25.22 12.44 10.98
CA ARG A 439 26.10 12.70 12.14
C ARG A 439 26.59 14.14 12.25
N GLU A 440 26.58 14.90 11.15
CA GLU A 440 27.13 16.26 11.11
C GLU A 440 26.10 17.36 11.44
N GLN A 441 24.81 17.03 11.61
CA GLN A 441 23.72 18.01 11.74
C GLN A 441 22.88 17.93 13.03
N ASP A 442 23.42 17.40 14.13
CA ASP A 442 22.80 17.55 15.45
C ASP A 442 23.12 18.95 16.03
N GLU A 443 22.37 19.99 15.62
CA GLU A 443 22.39 21.29 16.28
C GLU A 443 21.47 21.30 17.52
N PRO A 444 21.88 21.93 18.64
CA PRO A 444 21.14 21.89 19.90
C PRO A 444 19.88 22.78 19.87
N ASP A 445 18.77 22.22 20.36
CA ASP A 445 17.49 22.89 20.58
C ASP A 445 17.63 24.14 21.47
N GLY A 446 17.49 25.31 20.86
CA GLY A 446 17.32 26.61 21.53
C GLY A 446 15.90 27.14 21.29
N GLU A 447 15.13 27.27 22.36
CA GLU A 447 13.80 27.90 22.37
C GLU A 447 13.91 29.40 22.07
N GLN A 448 13.73 29.81 20.81
CA GLN A 448 13.37 31.19 20.43
C GLN A 448 12.37 31.19 19.27
N ASP A 449 11.38 32.08 19.37
CA ASP A 449 10.19 32.28 18.50
C ASP A 449 10.32 31.74 17.06
N GLN A 450 9.84 30.51 16.87
CA GLN A 450 9.91 29.79 15.59
C GLN A 450 8.70 30.11 14.70
N LEU A 451 8.96 30.36 13.42
CA LEU A 451 7.91 30.53 12.41
C LEU A 451 7.21 29.17 12.13
N PRO A 452 5.93 29.16 11.74
CA PRO A 452 5.26 27.93 11.31
C PRO A 452 5.80 27.44 9.96
N PHE A 453 5.84 26.12 9.77
CA PHE A 453 6.14 25.48 8.48
C PHE A 453 5.17 25.96 7.39
N GLU A 454 5.68 26.28 6.20
CA GLU A 454 4.88 26.78 5.07
C GLU A 454 5.33 26.11 3.76
N ALA A 455 4.42 25.44 3.06
CA ALA A 455 4.65 24.92 1.71
C ALA A 455 4.59 26.07 0.69
N LEU A 456 5.63 26.22 -0.14
CA LEU A 456 5.76 27.33 -1.10
C LEU A 456 5.42 26.88 -2.52
N GLU A 457 5.94 25.74 -2.96
CA GLU A 457 5.70 25.20 -4.30
C GLU A 457 5.81 23.67 -4.31
N SER A 458 5.00 23.03 -5.15
CA SER A 458 5.15 21.61 -5.47
C SER A 458 4.76 21.34 -6.92
N GLU A 459 5.64 20.68 -7.67
CA GLU A 459 5.40 20.21 -9.04
C GLU A 459 5.38 18.68 -9.05
N ALA A 460 4.52 18.04 -9.85
CA ALA A 460 4.51 16.58 -9.99
C ALA A 460 5.22 16.13 -11.28
N VAL A 461 5.97 15.04 -11.19
CA VAL A 461 6.59 14.37 -12.33
C VAL A 461 6.30 12.87 -12.20
N PHE A 462 5.73 12.26 -13.24
CA PHE A 462 5.59 10.81 -13.30
C PHE A 462 7.00 10.19 -13.32
N ASP A 463 7.29 9.26 -12.41
CA ASP A 463 8.63 8.69 -12.28
C ASP A 463 8.71 7.29 -12.92
N ARG A 464 7.96 6.32 -12.38
CA ARG A 464 7.95 4.93 -12.89
C ARG A 464 6.67 4.17 -12.52
N VAL A 465 6.46 3.06 -13.21
CA VAL A 465 5.52 1.99 -12.86
C VAL A 465 6.30 0.81 -12.31
N MET A 466 5.92 0.29 -11.14
CA MET A 466 6.43 -0.98 -10.61
C MET A 466 5.41 -2.10 -10.86
N TYR A 467 5.90 -3.18 -11.48
CA TYR A 467 5.13 -4.40 -11.74
C TYR A 467 6.04 -5.63 -11.96
N ASP A 468 5.82 -6.74 -11.26
CA ASP A 468 6.60 -7.99 -11.45
C ASP A 468 8.08 -7.89 -11.10
N GLY A 469 8.42 -7.12 -10.06
CA GLY A 469 9.82 -6.90 -9.67
C GLY A 469 10.59 -6.08 -10.71
N ALA A 470 9.90 -5.54 -11.72
CA ALA A 470 10.46 -4.72 -12.77
C ALA A 470 9.90 -3.30 -12.71
N GLU A 471 10.78 -2.35 -12.99
CA GLU A 471 10.44 -0.93 -13.11
C GLU A 471 10.32 -0.55 -14.59
N PHE A 472 9.24 0.12 -14.93
CA PHE A 472 8.92 0.57 -16.28
C PHE A 472 8.68 2.06 -16.31
N GLY A 473 9.17 2.75 -17.32
CA GLY A 473 8.96 4.19 -17.50
C GLY A 473 10.25 5.00 -17.43
N MET A 474 10.15 6.22 -17.95
CA MET A 474 11.12 7.29 -17.83
C MET A 474 10.37 8.51 -17.30
N GLN A 475 11.08 9.41 -16.62
CA GLN A 475 10.46 10.61 -16.03
C GLN A 475 9.70 11.41 -17.08
N ALA A 476 8.42 11.68 -16.82
CA ALA A 476 7.53 12.36 -17.75
C ALA A 476 6.64 13.37 -17.04
N HIS A 477 6.29 14.45 -17.74
CA HIS A 477 5.37 15.46 -17.22
C HIS A 477 3.94 14.89 -17.11
N PRO A 478 3.17 15.21 -16.06
CA PRO A 478 1.78 14.82 -15.97
C PRO A 478 0.97 15.35 -17.16
N GLY A 479 0.16 14.48 -17.78
CA GLY A 479 -0.63 14.78 -18.97
C GLY A 479 0.07 14.50 -20.31
N SER A 480 1.35 14.14 -20.32
CA SER A 480 2.11 13.76 -21.53
C SER A 480 1.58 12.49 -22.20
N GLU A 481 1.91 12.28 -23.48
CA GLU A 481 1.57 11.05 -24.20
C GLU A 481 2.22 9.82 -23.53
N GLU A 482 3.44 9.97 -23.02
CA GLU A 482 4.16 8.92 -22.30
C GLU A 482 3.42 8.49 -21.02
N GLU A 483 2.93 9.46 -20.23
CA GLU A 483 2.12 9.15 -19.04
C GLU A 483 0.80 8.47 -19.44
N GLN A 484 0.12 9.00 -20.46
CA GLN A 484 -1.15 8.45 -20.95
C GLN A 484 -1.02 6.99 -21.40
N ASP A 485 0.13 6.64 -21.99
CA ASP A 485 0.44 5.26 -22.31
C ASP A 485 0.37 4.42 -21.04
N TYR A 486 1.09 4.71 -19.96
CA TYR A 486 1.03 3.91 -18.74
C TYR A 486 -0.33 3.96 -18.02
N LEU A 487 -1.05 5.09 -18.06
CA LEU A 487 -2.40 5.20 -17.48
C LEU A 487 -3.46 4.39 -18.26
N GLY A 488 -3.26 4.20 -19.56
CA GLY A 488 -4.17 3.50 -20.47
C GLY A 488 -4.09 1.97 -20.43
N ILE A 489 -3.65 1.34 -19.32
CA ILE A 489 -3.63 -0.13 -19.19
C ILE A 489 -5.08 -0.62 -19.01
N PRO A 490 -5.64 -1.51 -19.86
CA PRO A 490 -7.00 -2.02 -19.64
C PRO A 490 -7.19 -2.60 -18.23
N GLY A 491 -8.35 -2.35 -17.62
CA GLY A 491 -8.66 -2.81 -16.25
C GLY A 491 -8.81 -4.32 -16.11
N LEU A 492 -9.08 -5.02 -17.23
CA LEU A 492 -9.18 -6.47 -17.34
C LEU A 492 -8.03 -7.02 -18.20
N LEU A 493 -6.97 -7.50 -17.56
CA LEU A 493 -5.83 -8.17 -18.20
C LEU A 493 -5.28 -9.28 -17.29
N GLU A 494 -4.92 -10.41 -17.89
CA GLU A 494 -4.15 -11.42 -17.17
C GLU A 494 -2.73 -10.90 -16.85
N PRO A 495 -2.08 -11.37 -15.77
CA PRO A 495 -0.78 -10.84 -15.33
C PRO A 495 0.31 -10.79 -16.42
N ASP A 496 0.42 -11.85 -17.22
CA ASP A 496 1.39 -11.93 -18.32
C ASP A 496 1.12 -10.89 -19.43
N GLN A 497 -0.15 -10.54 -19.63
CA GLN A 497 -0.54 -9.53 -20.62
C GLN A 497 -0.16 -8.13 -20.15
N VAL A 498 -0.35 -7.82 -18.85
CA VAL A 498 0.09 -6.55 -18.26
C VAL A 498 1.60 -6.40 -18.44
N ARG A 499 2.37 -7.43 -18.11
CA ARG A 499 3.83 -7.45 -18.25
C ARG A 499 4.27 -7.19 -19.70
N MET A 500 3.71 -7.95 -20.65
CA MET A 500 4.05 -7.81 -22.06
C MET A 500 3.74 -6.40 -22.59
N LEU A 501 2.63 -5.82 -22.13
CA LEU A 501 2.19 -4.49 -22.53
C LEU A 501 3.10 -3.40 -21.95
N LEU A 502 3.52 -3.52 -20.69
CA LEU A 502 4.50 -2.63 -20.05
C LEU A 502 5.86 -2.67 -20.76
N HIS A 503 6.40 -3.87 -21.05
CA HIS A 503 7.65 -4.00 -21.82
C HIS A 503 7.54 -3.36 -23.21
N LYS A 504 6.42 -3.58 -23.91
CA LYS A 504 6.20 -3.01 -25.25
C LYS A 504 6.14 -1.48 -25.21
N ARG A 505 5.52 -0.90 -24.18
CA ARG A 505 5.47 0.57 -23.98
C ARG A 505 6.84 1.14 -23.66
N GLN A 506 7.59 0.53 -22.74
CA GLN A 506 8.96 0.93 -22.43
C GLN A 506 9.88 0.90 -23.66
N GLN A 507 9.82 -0.16 -24.47
CA GLN A 507 10.59 -0.24 -25.72
C GLN A 507 10.22 0.86 -26.73
N ARG A 508 8.93 1.20 -26.84
CA ARG A 508 8.47 2.31 -27.69
C ARG A 508 8.97 3.65 -27.18
N GLN A 509 8.91 3.89 -25.88
CA GLN A 509 9.40 5.11 -25.24
C GLN A 509 10.92 5.27 -25.46
N ILE A 510 11.71 4.21 -25.27
CA ILE A 510 13.15 4.20 -25.56
C ILE A 510 13.42 4.43 -27.06
N ALA A 511 12.63 3.83 -27.95
CA ALA A 511 12.77 4.04 -29.38
C ALA A 511 12.40 5.47 -29.80
N HIS A 512 11.42 6.09 -29.13
CA HIS A 512 11.02 7.47 -29.38
C HIS A 512 12.08 8.46 -28.87
N SER A 513 12.59 8.26 -27.65
CA SER A 513 13.65 9.12 -27.09
C SER A 513 14.94 9.04 -27.90
N ARG A 514 15.27 7.88 -28.48
CA ARG A 514 16.42 7.71 -29.40
C ARG A 514 16.24 8.37 -30.77
N ARG A 515 15.01 8.77 -31.14
CA ARG A 515 14.70 9.41 -32.43
C ARG A 515 14.57 10.93 -32.34
N LYS A 516 14.34 11.51 -31.16
CA LYS A 516 14.35 12.95 -30.97
C LYS A 516 15.80 13.46 -31.10
N PRO A 517 16.06 14.53 -31.87
CA PRO A 517 17.35 15.22 -31.88
C PRO A 517 17.72 15.69 -30.46
N ASP A 518 18.99 15.58 -30.06
CA ASP A 518 19.48 15.93 -28.70
C ASP A 518 19.24 17.40 -28.32
N ASP A 519 19.00 18.27 -29.31
CA ASP A 519 18.68 19.68 -29.20
C ASP A 519 17.19 19.99 -28.95
N GLU A 520 16.31 19.02 -29.17
CA GLU A 520 14.85 19.13 -28.95
C GLU A 520 14.33 18.25 -27.79
N ALA A 521 15.15 17.34 -27.26
CA ALA A 521 14.76 16.48 -26.14
C ALA A 521 14.78 17.23 -24.79
N ASP A 522 13.72 17.10 -23.98
CA ASP A 522 13.73 17.58 -22.60
C ASP A 522 14.73 16.74 -21.77
N LEU A 523 15.45 17.36 -20.82
CA LEU A 523 16.47 16.66 -20.02
C LEU A 523 15.89 15.49 -19.19
N LEU A 524 14.60 15.57 -18.87
CA LEU A 524 13.84 14.53 -18.17
C LEU A 524 13.60 13.29 -19.05
N GLU A 525 13.54 13.45 -20.37
CA GLU A 525 13.25 12.39 -21.37
C GLU A 525 14.50 11.61 -21.83
N LEU A 526 15.70 12.06 -21.45
CA LEU A 526 16.98 11.41 -21.80
C LEU A 526 17.36 10.33 -20.78
N PRO A 527 17.87 9.16 -21.23
CA PRO A 527 18.40 8.12 -20.33
C PRO A 527 19.48 8.70 -19.42
N ALA A 528 19.54 8.28 -18.15
CA ALA A 528 20.47 8.84 -17.15
C ALA A 528 21.93 8.90 -17.65
N GLU A 529 22.37 7.86 -18.37
CA GLU A 529 23.71 7.74 -18.97
C GLU A 529 24.02 8.74 -20.10
N ARG A 530 22.97 9.32 -20.72
CA ARG A 530 23.07 10.27 -21.84
C ARG A 530 22.68 11.69 -21.46
N ARG A 531 22.25 11.92 -20.22
CA ARG A 531 22.07 13.28 -19.71
C ARG A 531 23.44 13.95 -19.78
N PRO A 532 23.60 15.08 -20.48
CA PRO A 532 24.90 15.72 -20.58
C PRO A 532 25.32 16.14 -19.16
N VAL A 533 26.37 15.51 -18.63
CA VAL A 533 27.05 15.96 -17.42
C VAL A 533 27.77 17.25 -17.79
N LEU A 534 27.02 18.34 -17.81
CA LEU A 534 27.62 19.66 -17.96
C LEU A 534 28.22 20.02 -16.63
N SER A 535 29.53 20.29 -16.65
CA SER A 535 30.24 20.69 -15.45
C SER A 535 29.60 21.96 -14.89
N HIS A 536 29.59 22.09 -13.56
CA HIS A 536 29.14 23.32 -12.88
C HIS A 536 29.80 24.58 -13.46
N LYS A 537 31.03 24.45 -13.97
CA LYS A 537 31.79 25.48 -14.66
C LYS A 537 31.15 25.92 -15.99
N GLU A 538 30.74 24.99 -16.84
CA GLU A 538 30.09 25.30 -18.14
C GLU A 538 28.72 25.95 -17.96
N MET A 539 27.95 25.53 -16.95
CA MET A 539 26.68 26.16 -16.59
C MET A 539 26.87 27.60 -16.11
N MET A 540 27.92 27.84 -15.32
CA MET A 540 28.27 29.18 -14.84
C MET A 540 28.71 30.09 -16.00
N GLU A 541 29.47 29.56 -16.97
CA GLU A 541 29.88 30.27 -18.18
C GLU A 541 28.69 30.66 -19.06
N LEU A 542 27.74 29.75 -19.30
CA LEU A 542 26.52 30.04 -20.07
C LEU A 542 25.63 31.10 -19.41
N ARG A 543 25.49 31.06 -18.09
CA ARG A 543 24.75 32.09 -17.33
C ARG A 543 25.46 33.45 -17.41
N ARG A 544 26.79 33.44 -17.30
CA ARG A 544 27.62 34.65 -17.43
C ARG A 544 27.52 35.24 -18.84
N GLU A 545 27.54 34.41 -19.87
CA GLU A 545 27.35 34.85 -21.26
C GLU A 545 25.96 35.46 -21.45
N LEU A 546 24.89 34.80 -20.98
CA LEU A 546 23.53 35.31 -21.08
C LEU A 546 23.37 36.65 -20.35
N ASN A 547 23.86 36.77 -19.12
CA ASN A 547 23.77 38.00 -18.34
C ASN A 547 24.56 39.16 -18.98
N SER A 548 25.72 38.86 -19.58
CA SER A 548 26.51 39.85 -20.33
C SER A 548 25.75 40.37 -21.56
N LEU A 549 25.15 39.46 -22.34
CA LEU A 549 24.37 39.81 -23.53
C LEU A 549 23.08 40.56 -23.18
N VAL A 550 22.40 40.18 -22.11
CA VAL A 550 21.23 40.90 -21.61
C VAL A 550 21.62 42.30 -21.14
N GLY A 551 22.78 42.47 -20.48
CA GLY A 551 23.28 43.79 -20.11
C GLY A 551 23.58 44.68 -21.32
N ALA A 552 24.22 44.13 -22.35
CA ALA A 552 24.47 44.85 -23.60
C ALA A 552 23.14 45.25 -24.28
N TYR A 553 22.17 44.34 -24.34
CA TYR A 553 20.86 44.59 -24.93
C TYR A 553 20.00 45.57 -24.09
N ALA A 554 20.11 45.55 -22.77
CA ALA A 554 19.45 46.50 -21.87
C ALA A 554 19.92 47.93 -22.13
N HIS A 555 21.23 48.12 -22.29
CA HIS A 555 21.81 49.41 -22.62
C HIS A 555 21.38 49.91 -24.02
N GLN A 556 21.16 49.00 -24.97
CA GLN A 556 20.75 49.35 -26.34
C GLN A 556 19.23 49.59 -26.47
N SER A 557 18.41 48.86 -25.71
CA SER A 557 16.93 48.90 -25.79
C SER A 557 16.26 49.81 -24.76
N GLY A 558 16.99 50.25 -23.73
CA GLY A 558 16.46 51.04 -22.62
C GLY A 558 15.54 50.28 -21.67
N LYS A 559 15.38 48.96 -21.85
CA LYS A 559 14.52 48.12 -20.99
C LYS A 559 15.29 47.62 -19.75
N PRO A 560 14.64 47.53 -18.57
CA PRO A 560 15.25 46.92 -17.39
C PRO A 560 15.60 45.44 -17.59
N HIS A 561 16.68 44.97 -16.97
CA HIS A 561 17.16 43.57 -17.05
C HIS A 561 16.07 42.53 -16.76
N GLY A 562 15.27 42.75 -15.71
CA GLY A 562 14.20 41.83 -15.32
C GLY A 562 13.11 41.67 -16.39
N VAL A 563 12.81 42.73 -17.15
CA VAL A 563 11.84 42.70 -18.25
C VAL A 563 12.39 41.89 -19.42
N ILE A 564 13.67 42.05 -19.74
CA ILE A 564 14.32 41.29 -20.82
C ILE A 564 14.38 39.80 -20.49
N HIS A 565 14.71 39.42 -19.25
CA HIS A 565 14.64 38.01 -18.82
C HIS A 565 13.21 37.45 -18.88
N THR A 566 12.20 38.27 -18.59
CA THR A 566 10.79 37.87 -18.69
C THR A 566 10.35 37.69 -20.15
N GLU A 567 10.77 38.58 -21.04
CA GLU A 567 10.53 38.45 -22.49
C GLU A 567 11.24 37.22 -23.06
N LEU A 568 12.49 36.95 -22.65
CA LEU A 568 13.23 35.75 -23.07
C LEU A 568 12.55 34.47 -22.62
N ARG A 569 11.99 34.48 -21.40
CA ARG A 569 11.22 33.36 -20.88
C ARG A 569 9.91 33.17 -21.65
N ARG A 570 9.22 34.25 -21.99
CA ARG A 570 8.01 34.19 -22.83
C ARG A 570 8.29 33.70 -24.25
N ALA A 571 9.45 34.06 -24.81
CA ALA A 571 9.82 33.71 -26.18
C ALA A 571 10.43 32.30 -26.32
N CYS A 572 11.20 31.84 -25.33
CA CYS A 572 11.92 30.56 -25.37
C CYS A 572 11.33 29.48 -24.44
N GLY A 573 10.39 29.82 -23.55
CA GLY A 573 9.88 28.92 -22.53
C GLY A 573 10.86 28.61 -21.38
N GLY A 574 10.40 27.80 -20.44
CA GLY A 574 11.21 27.23 -19.33
C GLY A 574 11.35 28.11 -18.07
N PRO A 575 12.00 27.58 -17.01
CA PRO A 575 12.12 28.20 -15.68
C PRO A 575 13.07 29.43 -15.65
N PRO A 576 13.17 30.17 -14.52
CA PRO A 576 14.15 31.26 -14.35
C PRO A 576 15.59 30.87 -14.70
N THR A 577 16.44 31.83 -15.07
CA THR A 577 17.83 31.60 -15.51
C THR A 577 18.67 30.78 -14.53
N ALA A 578 18.37 30.86 -13.22
CA ALA A 578 19.05 30.11 -12.17
C ALA A 578 18.72 28.60 -12.16
N GLU A 579 17.64 28.20 -12.83
CA GLU A 579 17.11 26.83 -12.91
C GLU A 579 17.04 26.33 -14.37
N ALA A 580 17.34 27.22 -15.33
CA ALA A 580 17.30 26.91 -16.75
C ALA A 580 18.36 25.86 -17.11
N THR A 581 17.95 24.89 -17.94
CA THR A 581 18.84 23.88 -18.52
C THR A 581 19.85 24.52 -19.47
N ALA A 582 20.95 23.84 -19.78
CA ALA A 582 21.92 24.38 -20.72
C ALA A 582 21.36 24.61 -22.13
N GLY A 583 20.45 23.74 -22.58
CA GLY A 583 19.72 23.92 -23.84
C GLY A 583 18.90 25.21 -23.82
N GLN A 584 18.15 25.46 -22.74
CA GLN A 584 17.37 26.69 -22.56
C GLN A 584 18.27 27.93 -22.45
N LEU A 585 19.42 27.85 -21.77
CA LEU A 585 20.39 28.95 -21.71
C LEU A 585 20.97 29.28 -23.09
N ARG A 586 21.35 28.27 -23.90
CA ARG A 586 21.82 28.46 -25.27
C ARG A 586 20.75 29.06 -26.19
N GLN A 587 19.51 28.59 -26.08
CA GLN A 587 18.38 29.15 -26.82
C GLN A 587 18.12 30.62 -26.45
N ARG A 588 18.18 30.96 -25.16
CA ARG A 588 18.05 32.36 -24.69
C ARG A 588 19.20 33.22 -25.20
N VAL A 589 20.44 32.73 -25.15
CA VAL A 589 21.63 33.41 -25.70
C VAL A 589 21.45 33.69 -27.20
N ALA A 590 21.01 32.70 -27.98
CA ALA A 590 20.73 32.85 -29.40
C ALA A 590 19.62 33.88 -29.66
N LYS A 591 18.55 33.87 -28.85
CA LYS A 591 17.43 34.80 -28.97
C LYS A 591 17.84 36.25 -28.67
N VAL A 592 18.65 36.48 -27.64
CA VAL A 592 19.19 37.82 -27.36
C VAL A 592 20.06 38.32 -28.51
N LYS A 593 20.92 37.44 -29.09
CA LYS A 593 21.74 37.78 -30.26
C LYS A 593 20.87 38.13 -31.48
N GLU A 594 19.77 37.41 -31.70
CA GLU A 594 18.77 37.70 -32.74
C GLU A 594 18.08 39.07 -32.51
N TRP A 595 17.70 39.39 -31.27
CA TRP A 595 17.10 40.68 -30.94
C TRP A 595 18.08 41.84 -31.12
N ALA A 596 19.35 41.65 -30.74
CA ALA A 596 20.39 42.64 -30.89
C ALA A 596 20.74 42.92 -32.37
N THR A 597 20.59 41.93 -33.26
CA THR A 597 20.84 42.08 -34.70
C THR A 597 19.67 42.70 -35.45
N ARG A 598 18.42 42.49 -35.00
CA ARG A 598 17.23 43.13 -35.61
C ARG A 598 17.02 44.61 -35.25
N MET A 599 17.74 45.12 -34.26
CA MET A 599 17.70 46.53 -33.84
C MET A 599 18.73 47.42 -34.57
N ARG A 600 19.51 46.88 -35.52
CA ARG A 600 20.44 47.66 -36.34
C ARG A 600 19.77 48.26 -37.57
#